data_AF-A0A950PJP6-F1
#
_entry.id   AF-A0A950PJP6-F1
#
_cell.length_a   1.000
_cell.length_b   1.000
_cell.length_c   1.000
_cell.angle_alpha   90.00
_cell.angle_beta   90.00
_cell.angle_gamma   90.00
#
_symmetry.space_group_name_H-M   'P 1'
#
loop_
_entity.id
_entity.type
_entity.pdbx_description
1 polymer ?
#
loop_
_entity_poly.entity_id
_entity_poly.type
_entity_poly.pdbx_seq_one_letter_code
_entity_poly.pdbx_strand_id
1 'polypeptide(L)'
;AAKRAAEQQAANQWAQQFAMPPLDGPAKAVDWGERCRHQLATAAYTTPVTEGSWGEAEWAELEEKIRRVTRAGWWIDQREADGADLPELLDAATSDDCGTENPFR
;
A
#
# COMPACT_ATOMS: atom_id res chain seq x y z
N ALA A 1 9.59 -3.19 20.84
CA ALA A 1 8.41 -4.05 20.61
C ALA A 1 7.13 -3.23 20.47
N ALA A 2 6.79 -2.38 21.45
CA ALA A 2 5.56 -1.58 21.46
C ALA A 2 5.32 -0.72 20.19
N LYS A 3 6.35 -0.01 19.69
CA LYS A 3 6.23 0.81 18.48
C LYS A 3 5.75 0.00 17.26
N ARG A 4 6.37 -1.16 17.00
CA ARG A 4 6.01 -2.02 15.86
C ARG A 4 4.61 -2.62 15.99
N ALA A 5 4.20 -2.94 17.22
CA ALA A 5 2.84 -3.45 17.48
C ALA A 5 1.78 -2.38 17.18
N ALA A 6 2.03 -1.12 17.57
CA ALA A 6 1.15 0.00 17.24
C ALA A 6 1.09 0.27 15.73
N GLU A 7 2.24 0.24 15.03
CA GLU A 7 2.30 0.37 13.57
C GLU A 7 1.51 -0.74 12.87
N GLN A 8 1.62 -1.98 13.34
CA GLN A 8 0.85 -3.10 12.79
C GLN A 8 -0.66 -2.91 13.02
N GLN A 9 -1.05 -2.49 14.23
CA GLN A 9 -2.45 -2.24 14.52
C GLN A 9 -3.05 -1.15 13.63
N ALA A 10 -2.31 -0.06 13.40
CA ALA A 10 -2.72 1.00 12.48
C ALA A 10 -2.86 0.48 11.04
N ALA A 11 -1.89 -0.31 10.56
CA ALA A 11 -1.97 -0.94 9.25
C ALA A 11 -3.19 -1.86 9.11
N ASN A 12 -3.52 -2.65 10.14
CA ASN A 12 -4.68 -3.53 10.14
C ASN A 12 -6.00 -2.75 10.13
N GLN A 13 -6.10 -1.67 10.91
CA GLN A 13 -7.29 -0.81 10.94
C GLN A 13 -7.52 -0.11 9.61
N TRP A 14 -6.45 0.44 9.02
CA TRP A 14 -6.48 1.03 7.68
C TRP A 14 -6.88 0.00 6.62
N ALA A 15 -6.29 -1.20 6.67
CA ALA A 15 -6.64 -2.26 5.73
C ALA A 15 -8.12 -2.66 5.80
N GLN A 16 -8.70 -2.71 7.01
CA GLN A 16 -10.14 -2.96 7.18
C GLN A 16 -10.99 -1.80 6.65
N GLN A 17 -10.62 -0.55 6.96
CA GLN A 17 -11.36 0.64 6.53
C GLN A 17 -11.42 0.77 5.01
N PHE A 18 -10.31 0.48 4.32
CA PHE A 18 -10.18 0.66 2.88
C PHE A 18 -10.29 -0.64 2.07
N ALA A 19 -10.71 -1.73 2.72
CA ALA A 19 -10.85 -3.07 2.13
C ALA A 19 -9.59 -3.52 1.38
N MET A 20 -8.44 -3.38 2.03
CA MET A 20 -7.17 -3.78 1.46
C MET A 20 -7.01 -5.30 1.57
N PRO A 21 -6.74 -6.01 0.47
CA PRO A 21 -6.53 -7.45 0.50
C PRO A 21 -5.29 -7.80 1.32
N PRO A 22 -5.25 -9.02 1.90
CA PRO A 22 -4.06 -9.54 2.57
C PRO A 22 -2.90 -9.63 1.58
N LEU A 23 -1.67 -9.51 2.08
CA LEU A 23 -0.49 -9.63 1.24
C LEU A 23 -0.02 -11.10 1.12
N ASP A 24 0.56 -11.42 -0.02
CA ASP A 24 1.14 -12.72 -0.34
C ASP A 24 2.62 -12.80 0.07
N GLY A 25 3.01 -13.95 0.62
CA GLY A 25 4.40 -14.26 0.95
C GLY A 25 4.56 -14.93 2.31
N PRO A 26 5.81 -15.08 2.79
CA PRO A 26 6.08 -15.62 4.13
C PRO A 26 5.44 -14.73 5.20
N ALA A 27 4.89 -15.32 6.27
CA ALA A 27 4.18 -14.57 7.33
C ALA A 27 4.99 -13.38 7.89
N LYS A 28 6.32 -13.54 8.07
CA LYS A 28 7.21 -12.46 8.52
C LYS A 28 7.31 -11.29 7.52
N ALA A 29 7.21 -11.59 6.23
CA ALA A 29 7.20 -10.58 5.18
C ALA A 29 5.82 -9.92 5.07
N VAL A 30 4.72 -10.66 5.27
CA VAL A 30 3.36 -10.11 5.23
C VAL A 30 3.18 -8.99 6.26
N ASP A 31 3.45 -9.23 7.54
CA ASP A 31 3.35 -8.20 8.60
C ASP A 31 4.22 -6.97 8.29
N TRP A 32 5.39 -7.17 7.67
CA TRP A 32 6.24 -6.05 7.31
C TRP A 32 5.73 -5.30 6.08
N GLY A 33 5.33 -6.01 5.04
CA GLY A 33 4.75 -5.45 3.83
C GLY A 33 3.49 -4.65 4.12
N GLU A 34 2.61 -5.11 5.03
CA GLU A 34 1.39 -4.39 5.40
C GLU A 34 1.71 -3.05 6.06
N ARG A 35 2.71 -3.02 6.95
CA ARG A 35 3.18 -1.76 7.55
C ARG A 35 3.80 -0.85 6.51
N CYS A 36 4.63 -1.37 5.61
CA CYS A 36 5.22 -0.58 4.52
C CYS A 36 4.15 -0.01 3.58
N ARG A 37 3.17 -0.82 3.17
CA ARG A 37 2.02 -0.39 2.36
C ARG A 37 1.25 0.74 3.03
N HIS A 38 0.89 0.57 4.31
CA HIS A 38 0.18 1.59 5.06
C HIS A 38 0.99 2.89 5.19
N GLN A 39 2.30 2.79 5.48
CA GLN A 39 3.16 3.97 5.61
C GLN A 39 3.30 4.72 4.29
N LEU A 40 3.51 4.01 3.18
CA LEU A 40 3.69 4.61 1.87
C LEU A 40 2.38 5.21 1.33
N ALA A 41 1.24 4.52 1.49
CA ALA A 41 -0.08 5.06 1.14
C ALA A 41 -0.43 6.31 1.97
N THR A 42 -0.12 6.29 3.28
CA THR A 42 -0.30 7.46 4.14
C THR A 42 0.60 8.61 3.70
N ALA A 43 1.87 8.33 3.39
CA ALA A 43 2.79 9.34 2.89
C ALA A 43 2.24 9.97 1.61
N ALA A 44 1.82 9.17 0.63
CA ALA A 44 1.24 9.63 -0.63
C ALA A 44 0.01 10.53 -0.41
N TYR A 45 -0.89 10.15 0.51
CA TYR A 45 -2.06 10.96 0.85
C TYR A 45 -1.70 12.30 1.53
N THR A 46 -0.61 12.33 2.29
CA THR A 46 -0.18 13.53 3.05
C THR A 46 0.86 14.39 2.32
N THR A 47 1.36 13.95 1.16
CA THR A 47 2.32 14.71 0.36
C THR A 47 1.73 16.08 -0.02
N PRO A 48 2.46 17.19 0.19
CA PRO A 48 2.00 18.52 -0.16
C PRO A 48 1.69 18.57 -1.66
N VAL A 49 0.40 18.66 -1.98
CA VAL A 49 -0.07 18.66 -3.35
C VAL A 49 0.31 20.00 -3.98
N THR A 50 1.47 20.01 -4.63
CA THR A 50 2.11 21.27 -5.05
C THR A 50 1.43 21.87 -6.28
N GLU A 51 0.53 21.14 -6.98
CA GLU A 51 -0.10 21.62 -8.23
C GLU A 51 -1.63 21.42 -8.35
N GLY A 52 -2.31 20.98 -7.30
CA GLY A 52 -3.77 20.80 -7.30
C GLY A 52 -4.16 19.49 -6.65
N SER A 53 -4.91 19.59 -5.53
CA SER A 53 -5.38 18.44 -4.74
C SER A 53 -5.79 17.31 -5.66
N TRP A 54 -5.23 16.11 -5.45
CA TRP A 54 -5.79 14.94 -6.13
C TRP A 54 -7.28 14.91 -5.85
N GLY A 55 -8.07 14.80 -6.92
CA GLY A 55 -9.49 14.59 -6.81
C GLY A 55 -9.80 13.26 -6.14
N GLU A 56 -11.04 13.11 -5.67
CA GLU A 56 -11.55 11.83 -5.18
C GLU A 56 -11.42 10.72 -6.23
N ALA A 57 -11.49 11.06 -7.52
CA ALA A 57 -11.33 10.13 -8.63
C ALA A 57 -9.88 9.62 -8.75
N GLU A 58 -8.90 10.52 -8.77
CA GLU A 58 -7.48 10.14 -8.82
C GLU A 58 -7.06 9.31 -7.61
N TRP A 59 -7.60 9.64 -6.42
CA TRP A 59 -7.36 8.83 -5.23
C TRP A 59 -8.00 7.44 -5.35
N ALA A 60 -9.26 7.36 -5.80
CA ALA A 60 -9.92 6.07 -6.01
C ALA A 60 -9.16 5.18 -7.01
N GLU A 61 -8.65 5.74 -8.10
CA GLU A 61 -7.81 5.02 -9.05
C GLU A 61 -6.50 4.52 -8.42
N LEU A 62 -5.85 5.34 -7.60
CA LEU A 62 -4.66 4.91 -6.87
C LEU A 62 -4.98 3.79 -5.88
N GLU A 63 -6.06 3.91 -5.11
CA GLU A 63 -6.48 2.88 -4.16
C GLU A 63 -6.72 1.53 -4.82
N GLU A 64 -7.34 1.53 -6.01
CA GLU A 64 -7.52 0.32 -6.81
C GLU A 64 -6.17 -0.29 -7.22
N LYS A 65 -5.19 0.52 -7.62
CA LYS A 65 -3.82 0.04 -7.92
C LYS A 65 -3.14 -0.52 -6.67
N ILE A 66 -3.29 0.13 -5.51
CA ILE A 66 -2.76 -0.34 -4.22
C ILE A 66 -3.37 -1.71 -3.85
N ARG A 67 -4.69 -1.88 -4.03
CA ARG A 67 -5.38 -3.16 -3.77
C ARG A 67 -4.88 -4.28 -4.68
N ARG A 68 -4.52 -3.96 -5.92
CA ARG A 68 -4.06 -4.95 -6.89
C ARG A 68 -2.70 -5.57 -6.53
N VAL A 69 -1.79 -4.78 -5.96
CA VAL A 69 -0.44 -5.24 -5.61
C VAL A 69 -0.46 -5.92 -4.24
N THR A 70 -0.45 -7.26 -4.24
CA THR A 70 -0.54 -8.07 -3.02
C THR A 70 0.80 -8.70 -2.61
N ARG A 71 1.83 -8.69 -3.46
CA ARG A 71 3.13 -9.26 -3.10
C ARG A 71 3.78 -8.46 -1.95
N ALA A 72 3.96 -9.09 -0.78
CA ALA A 72 4.54 -8.42 0.39
C ALA A 72 5.97 -7.90 0.14
N GLY A 73 6.77 -8.66 -0.64
CA GLY A 73 8.13 -8.29 -1.00
C GLY A 73 8.20 -6.96 -1.75
N TRP A 74 7.27 -6.70 -2.67
CA TRP A 74 7.23 -5.47 -3.45
C TRP A 74 7.07 -4.23 -2.55
N TRP A 75 6.14 -4.28 -1.60
CA TRP A 75 5.93 -3.19 -0.63
C TRP A 75 7.15 -2.96 0.28
N ILE A 76 7.86 -4.03 0.66
CA ILE A 76 9.08 -3.94 1.45
C ILE A 76 10.21 -3.27 0.66
N ASP A 77 10.30 -3.53 -0.64
CA ASP A 77 11.29 -2.93 -1.52
C ASP A 77 11.07 -1.42 -1.66
N GLN A 78 9.81 -0.95 -1.64
CA GLN A 78 9.44 0.47 -1.69
C GLN A 78 9.43 1.19 -0.34
N ARG A 79 9.86 0.54 0.76
CA ARG A 79 9.75 1.11 2.13
C ARG A 79 10.46 2.45 2.33
N GLU A 80 11.42 2.81 1.46
CA GLU A 80 12.21 4.05 1.53
C GLU A 80 11.85 5.02 0.40
N ALA A 81 10.85 4.69 -0.42
CA ALA A 81 10.34 5.57 -1.47
C ALA A 81 9.58 6.76 -0.89
N ASP A 82 9.50 7.86 -1.64
CA ASP A 82 8.65 8.98 -1.27
C ASP A 82 7.19 8.64 -1.58
N GLY A 83 6.26 9.19 -0.80
CA GLY A 83 4.82 9.05 -1.07
C GLY A 83 4.41 9.60 -2.43
N ALA A 84 5.11 10.62 -2.93
CA ALA A 84 4.89 11.19 -4.25
C ALA A 84 5.19 10.18 -5.39
N ASP A 85 6.11 9.24 -5.16
CA ASP A 85 6.53 8.26 -6.17
C ASP A 85 5.56 7.07 -6.28
N LEU A 86 4.65 6.91 -5.31
CA LEU A 86 3.76 5.73 -5.24
C LEU A 86 2.95 5.47 -6.53
N PRO A 87 2.36 6.48 -7.22
CA PRO A 87 1.67 6.26 -8.49
C PRO A 87 2.57 5.65 -9.57
N GLU A 88 3.78 6.18 -9.71
CA GLU A 88 4.74 5.72 -10.72
C GLU A 88 5.21 4.30 -10.40
N LEU A 89 5.48 4.02 -9.12
CA LEU A 89 5.86 2.69 -8.66
C LEU A 89 4.76 1.67 -8.94
N LEU A 90 3.49 1.99 -8.63
CA LEU A 90 2.36 1.11 -8.89
C LEU A 90 2.12 0.87 -10.38
N ASP A 91 2.41 1.85 -11.23
CA ASP A 91 2.34 1.68 -12.69
C ASP A 91 3.43 0.75 -13.21
N ALA A 92 4.61 0.79 -12.57
CA ALA A 92 5.72 -0.11 -12.86
C ALA A 92 5.57 -1.52 -12.27
N ALA A 93 4.59 -1.75 -11.37
CA ALA A 93 4.32 -3.05 -10.80
C ALA A 93 3.86 -4.04 -11.88
N THR A 94 4.37 -5.26 -11.81
CA THR A 94 4.12 -6.28 -12.83
C THR A 94 3.01 -7.23 -12.42
N SER A 95 2.63 -8.14 -13.33
CA SER A 95 1.68 -9.20 -12.99
C SER A 95 2.18 -10.18 -11.92
N ASP A 96 3.49 -10.27 -11.66
CA ASP A 96 4.05 -11.08 -10.56
C ASP A 96 3.83 -10.44 -9.18
N ASP A 97 3.66 -9.11 -9.15
CA ASP A 97 3.41 -8.35 -7.94
C ASP A 97 1.91 -8.30 -7.58
N CYS A 98 1.07 -8.64 -8.54
CA CYS A 98 -0.39 -8.69 -8.41
C CYS A 98 -0.85 -10.10 -8.01
N GLY A 99 -1.74 -10.19 -7.04
CA GLY A 99 -2.35 -11.45 -6.64
C GLY A 99 -3.09 -12.11 -7.80
N THR A 100 -3.07 -13.45 -7.86
CA THR A 100 -3.83 -14.23 -8.84
C THR A 100 -5.29 -14.45 -8.41
N GLU A 101 -5.61 -14.22 -7.15
CA GLU A 101 -6.96 -14.27 -6.62
C GLU A 101 -7.61 -12.88 -6.71
N ASN A 102 -8.83 -12.82 -7.24
CA ASN A 102 -9.56 -11.58 -7.45
C ASN A 102 -9.70 -10.80 -6.12
N PRO A 103 -9.10 -9.60 -5.98
CA PRO A 103 -9.04 -8.87 -4.71
C PRO A 103 -10.38 -8.23 -4.29
N PHE A 104 -11.40 -8.25 -5.15
CA PHE A 104 -12.70 -7.59 -4.94
C PHE A 104 -13.80 -8.52 -4.38
N ARG A 105 -13.44 -9.63 -3.72
CA ARG A 105 -14.38 -10.65 -3.28
C ARG A 105 -15.14 -10.31 -2.00
#